data_AF-A0A3P6T0F4-F1
#
_entry.id   AF-A0A3P6T0F4-F1
#
_cell.length_a   1.000
_cell.length_b   1.000
_cell.length_c   1.000
_cell.angle_alpha   90.00
_cell.angle_beta   90.00
_cell.angle_gamma   90.00
#
_symmetry.space_group_name_H-M   'P 1'
#
loop_
_entity.id
_entity.type
_entity.pdbx_description
1 polymer ?
#
loop_
_entity_poly.entity_id
_entity_poly.type
_entity_poly.pdbx_seq_one_letter_code
_entity_poly.pdbx_strand_id
1 'polypeptide(L)'
;MSSTGTTTAKTAQAIKMHKEATVRLKELRQVVQNEVASSGQGTDEIIQLEGGGELHFINTKNTRAYYLNYEESWLYLERENNGTSGTLHIVRQLPDGKIITKSMQDSM
;
A
#
# COMPACT_ATOMS: atom_id res chain seq x y z
N MET A 1 -5.22 9.87 -32.19
CA MET A 1 -3.99 9.23 -31.66
C MET A 1 -3.47 10.07 -30.50
N SER A 2 -3.83 9.71 -29.26
CA SER A 2 -3.36 10.38 -28.02
C SER A 2 -3.07 9.38 -26.89
N SER A 3 -3.01 8.07 -27.18
CA SER A 3 -2.90 7.02 -26.15
C SER A 3 -1.54 7.00 -25.45
N THR A 4 -0.47 7.40 -26.13
CA THR A 4 0.89 7.43 -25.58
C THR A 4 1.03 8.44 -24.43
N GLY A 5 0.49 9.65 -24.57
CA GLY A 5 0.57 10.69 -23.53
C GLY A 5 -0.19 10.32 -22.25
N THR A 6 -1.37 9.70 -22.38
CA THR A 6 -2.18 9.25 -21.24
C THR A 6 -1.54 8.07 -20.51
N THR A 7 -0.89 7.16 -21.24
CA THR A 7 -0.18 6.01 -20.67
C THR A 7 0.98 6.47 -19.80
N THR A 8 1.82 7.40 -20.29
CA THR A 8 2.95 7.95 -19.51
C THR A 8 2.50 8.65 -18.23
N ALA A 9 1.42 9.41 -18.26
CA ALA A 9 0.89 10.09 -17.08
C ALA A 9 0.39 9.10 -16.02
N LYS A 10 -0.29 8.02 -16.44
CA LYS A 10 -0.76 6.96 -15.54
C LYS A 10 0.38 6.13 -14.95
N THR A 11 1.42 5.85 -15.73
CA THR A 11 2.64 5.21 -15.23
C THR A 11 3.33 6.09 -14.18
N ALA A 12 3.52 7.38 -14.45
CA ALA A 12 4.12 8.31 -13.49
C ALA A 12 3.30 8.41 -12.20
N GLN A 13 1.97 8.44 -12.31
CA GLN A 13 1.07 8.42 -11.15
C GLN A 13 1.22 7.13 -10.33
N ALA A 14 1.26 5.96 -10.99
CA ALA A 14 1.45 4.68 -10.32
C ALA A 14 2.80 4.60 -9.58
N ILE A 15 3.88 5.07 -10.20
CA ILE A 15 5.21 5.14 -9.58
C ILE A 15 5.20 6.04 -8.34
N LYS A 16 4.55 7.21 -8.44
CA LYS A 16 4.43 8.14 -7.31
C LYS A 16 3.69 7.49 -6.14
N MET A 17 2.51 6.92 -6.39
CA MET A 17 1.71 6.27 -5.34
C MET A 17 2.45 5.09 -4.71
N HIS A 18 3.20 4.31 -5.52
CA HIS A 18 4.01 3.20 -5.03
C HIS A 18 5.12 3.67 -4.10
N LYS A 19 5.82 4.75 -4.47
CA LYS A 19 6.84 5.37 -3.63
C LYS A 19 6.27 5.87 -2.31
N GLU A 20 5.11 6.53 -2.34
CA GLU A 20 4.42 7.02 -1.14
C GLU A 20 4.05 5.85 -0.21
N ALA A 21 3.43 4.79 -0.75
CA ALA A 21 3.04 3.61 0.02
C ALA A 21 4.25 2.89 0.64
N THR A 22 5.33 2.69 -0.11
CA THR A 22 6.51 1.96 0.38
C THR A 22 7.33 2.75 1.39
N VAL A 23 7.44 4.07 1.23
CA VAL A 23 8.03 4.95 2.26
C VAL A 23 7.22 4.84 3.55
N ARG A 24 5.89 4.97 3.44
CA ARG A 24 5.00 4.88 4.60
C ARG A 24 5.05 3.51 5.28
N LEU A 25 5.09 2.43 4.51
CA LEU A 25 5.23 1.07 5.04
C LEU A 25 6.53 0.93 5.84
N LYS A 26 7.64 1.49 5.35
CA LYS A 26 8.93 1.48 6.07
C LYS A 26 8.86 2.25 7.39
N GLU A 27 8.19 3.40 7.41
CA GLU A 27 7.95 4.16 8.64
C GLU A 27 7.15 3.35 9.66
N LEU A 28 6.06 2.72 9.21
CA LEU A 28 5.21 1.90 10.08
C LEU A 28 5.96 0.69 10.66
N ARG A 29 6.86 0.06 9.89
CA ARG A 29 7.75 -1.00 10.42
C ARG A 29 8.63 -0.50 11.54
N GLN A 30 9.23 0.68 11.38
CA GLN A 30 10.05 1.27 12.43
C GLN A 30 9.23 1.56 13.70
N VAL A 31 7.99 2.02 13.53
CA VAL A 31 7.05 2.23 14.65
C VAL A 31 6.76 0.90 15.36
N VAL A 32 6.37 -0.15 14.62
CA VAL A 32 6.09 -1.47 15.21
C VAL A 32 7.31 -2.00 15.96
N GLN A 33 8.52 -1.89 15.40
CA GLN A 33 9.74 -2.33 16.08
C GLN A 33 9.94 -1.62 17.42
N ASN A 34 9.70 -0.31 17.47
CA ASN A 34 9.81 0.47 18.70
C ASN A 34 8.71 0.10 19.72
N GLU A 35 7.48 -0.16 19.25
CA GLU A 35 6.35 -0.57 20.09
C GLU A 35 6.54 -1.98 20.68
N VAL A 36 7.03 -2.92 19.87
CA VAL A 36 7.38 -4.27 20.31
C VAL A 36 8.50 -4.22 21.34
N ALA A 37 9.54 -3.41 21.11
CA ALA A 37 10.63 -3.26 22.06
C ALA A 37 10.19 -2.62 23.40
N SER A 38 9.22 -1.71 23.37
CA SER A 38 8.78 -0.97 24.57
C SER A 38 7.63 -1.63 25.35
N SER A 39 6.75 -2.37 24.66
CA SER A 39 5.49 -2.88 25.23
C SER A 39 5.17 -4.33 24.88
N GLY A 40 5.97 -4.96 24.00
CA GLY A 40 5.69 -6.29 23.47
C GLY A 40 4.47 -6.35 22.54
N GLN A 41 3.94 -5.20 22.11
CA GLN A 41 2.78 -5.11 21.22
C GLN A 41 3.17 -4.61 19.84
N GLY A 42 2.50 -5.16 18.82
CA GLY A 42 2.68 -4.81 17.42
C GLY A 42 2.85 -6.04 16.54
N THR A 43 2.59 -5.90 15.25
CA THR A 43 2.71 -6.97 14.26
C THR A 43 3.34 -6.43 12.98
N ASP A 44 4.35 -7.12 12.46
CA ASP A 44 4.94 -6.90 11.13
C ASP A 44 5.12 -8.28 10.50
N GLU A 45 4.27 -8.59 9.53
CA GLU A 45 4.21 -9.90 8.88
C GLU A 45 4.29 -9.74 7.37
N ILE A 46 4.96 -10.70 6.72
CA ILE A 46 4.98 -10.84 5.26
C ILE A 46 4.48 -12.24 4.95
N ILE A 47 3.35 -12.30 4.25
CA ILE A 47 2.63 -13.53 3.90
C ILE A 47 2.80 -13.75 2.41
N GLN A 48 3.39 -14.87 2.01
CA GLN A 48 3.48 -15.26 0.61
C GLN A 48 2.15 -15.88 0.17
N LEU A 49 1.62 -15.45 -0.98
CA LEU A 49 0.32 -15.90 -1.46
C LEU A 49 0.45 -17.09 -2.43
N GLU A 50 -0.52 -18.00 -2.38
CA GLU A 50 -0.64 -19.07 -3.38
C GLU A 50 -0.87 -18.46 -4.77
N GLY A 51 -0.06 -18.89 -5.75
CA GLY A 51 -0.09 -18.32 -7.11
C GLY A 51 0.92 -17.18 -7.35
N GLY A 52 1.61 -16.72 -6.31
CA GLY A 52 2.63 -15.67 -6.38
C GLY A 52 2.22 -14.39 -5.66
N GLY A 53 3.17 -13.48 -5.48
CA GLY A 53 2.95 -12.22 -4.76
C GLY A 53 3.01 -12.35 -3.23
N GLU A 54 2.90 -11.20 -2.58
CA GLU A 54 3.07 -11.08 -1.13
C GLU A 54 2.11 -10.04 -0.53
N LEU A 55 1.65 -10.33 0.68
CA LEU A 55 0.90 -9.43 1.53
C LEU A 55 1.77 -9.03 2.72
N HIS A 56 2.07 -7.75 2.84
CA HIS A 56 2.64 -7.18 4.04
C HIS A 56 1.52 -6.68 4.93
N PHE A 57 1.50 -7.14 6.17
CA PHE A 57 0.57 -6.69 7.19
C PHE A 57 1.35 -6.02 8.33
N ILE A 58 0.97 -4.80 8.67
CA ILE A 58 1.54 -4.07 9.79
C ILE A 58 0.42 -3.61 10.70
N ASN A 59 0.56 -3.85 12.01
CA ASN A 59 -0.33 -3.34 13.03
C ASN A 59 0.48 -2.70 14.15
N THR A 60 0.39 -1.38 14.26
CA THR A 60 0.88 -0.59 15.40
C THR A 60 -0.23 -0.45 16.43
N LYS A 61 0.06 0.23 17.54
CA LYS A 61 -0.95 0.64 18.52
C LYS A 61 -2.11 1.41 17.90
N ASN A 62 -1.82 2.31 16.96
CA ASN A 62 -2.79 3.27 16.42
C ASN A 62 -3.24 2.99 14.99
N THR A 63 -2.51 2.16 14.24
CA THR A 63 -2.66 2.06 12.79
C THR A 63 -2.51 0.62 12.33
N ARG A 64 -3.34 0.21 11.39
CA ARG A 64 -3.14 -1.01 10.62
C ARG A 64 -2.96 -0.70 9.14
N ALA A 65 -2.00 -1.35 8.52
CA ALA A 65 -1.71 -1.22 7.10
C ALA A 65 -1.59 -2.58 6.43
N TYR A 66 -2.06 -2.64 5.19
CA TYR A 66 -1.98 -3.77 4.28
C TYR A 66 -1.33 -3.28 3.00
N TYR A 67 -0.26 -3.94 2.57
CA TYR A 67 0.34 -3.74 1.26
C TYR A 67 0.37 -5.08 0.53
N LEU A 68 -0.48 -5.22 -0.49
CA LEU A 68 -0.56 -6.39 -1.34
C LEU A 68 0.17 -6.09 -2.65
N ASN A 69 1.13 -6.92 -2.99
CA ASN A 69 1.83 -6.88 -4.26
C ASN A 69 1.64 -8.21 -4.99
N TYR A 70 1.04 -8.18 -6.18
CA TYR A 70 0.78 -9.36 -6.99
C TYR A 70 1.04 -9.05 -8.46
N GLU A 71 2.07 -9.67 -9.03
CA GLU A 71 2.57 -9.41 -10.38
C GLU A 71 2.88 -7.90 -10.58
N GLU A 72 2.24 -7.23 -11.53
CA GLU A 72 2.40 -5.80 -11.81
C GLU A 72 1.26 -4.95 -11.20
N SER A 73 0.44 -5.54 -10.34
CA SER A 73 -0.67 -4.89 -9.64
C SER A 73 -0.41 -4.84 -8.14
N TRP A 74 -0.81 -3.75 -7.49
CA TRP A 74 -0.63 -3.60 -6.05
C TRP A 74 -1.72 -2.75 -5.41
N LEU A 75 -1.89 -2.98 -4.11
CA LEU A 75 -2.87 -2.33 -3.25
C LEU A 75 -2.17 -1.90 -1.96
N TYR A 76 -2.38 -0.65 -1.55
CA TYR A 76 -2.04 -0.17 -0.21
C TYR A 76 -3.31 0.31 0.49
N LEU A 77 -3.54 -0.17 1.69
CA LEU A 77 -4.64 0.23 2.56
C LEU A 77 -4.08 0.52 3.95
N GLU A 78 -4.24 1.74 4.43
CA GLU A 78 -3.90 2.15 5.78
C GLU A 78 -5.14 2.69 6.47
N ARG A 79 -5.32 2.36 7.75
CA ARG A 79 -6.40 2.90 8.56
C ARG A 79 -5.96 3.07 9.99
N GLU A 80 -6.40 4.14 10.64
CA GLU A 80 -6.33 4.20 12.10
C GLU A 80 -7.22 3.12 12.72
N ASN A 81 -6.76 2.53 13.82
CA ASN A 81 -7.46 1.43 14.51
C ASN A 81 -8.76 1.89 15.17
N ASN A 82 -8.89 3.18 15.49
CA ASN A 82 -10.13 3.83 15.94
C ASN A 82 -11.11 4.12 14.78
N GLY A 83 -10.68 3.96 13.52
CA GLY A 83 -11.47 4.15 12.32
C GLY A 83 -11.66 5.58 11.80
N THR A 84 -10.98 6.58 12.37
CA THR A 84 -11.13 8.03 12.07
C THR A 84 -10.61 8.44 10.69
N SER A 85 -9.56 7.79 10.22
CA SER A 85 -8.90 8.12 8.95
C SER A 85 -8.48 6.87 8.19
N GLY A 86 -8.36 6.99 6.87
CA GLY A 86 -7.88 5.92 6.02
C GLY A 86 -7.32 6.39 4.69
N THR A 87 -6.34 5.65 4.18
CA THR A 87 -5.72 5.87 2.88
C THR A 87 -5.84 4.59 2.06
N LEU A 88 -6.21 4.73 0.79
CA LEU A 88 -6.29 3.65 -0.17
C LEU A 88 -5.56 4.03 -1.45
N HIS A 89 -4.64 3.19 -1.90
CA HIS A 89 -4.02 3.27 -3.21
C HIS A 89 -4.19 1.94 -3.93
N ILE A 90 -4.72 1.98 -5.15
CA ILE A 90 -4.86 0.80 -6.01
C ILE A 90 -4.16 1.12 -7.32
N VAL A 91 -3.28 0.22 -7.74
CA VAL A 91 -2.71 0.19 -9.08
C VAL A 91 -2.98 -1.19 -9.67
N ARG A 92 -3.63 -1.21 -10.82
CA ARG A 92 -3.90 -2.43 -11.57
C ARG A 92 -3.35 -2.29 -12.98
N GLN A 93 -2.50 -3.22 -13.38
CA GLN A 93 -2.12 -3.39 -14.77
C GLN A 93 -3.03 -4.43 -15.42
N LEU A 94 -3.67 -4.06 -16.52
CA LEU A 94 -4.51 -4.94 -17.29
C LEU A 94 -3.68 -5.72 -18.33
N PRO A 95 -4.17 -6.86 -18.83
CA PRO A 95 -3.45 -7.67 -19.83
C PRO A 95 -3.14 -6.93 -21.14
N ASP A 96 -3.89 -5.88 -21.47
CA ASP A 96 -3.67 -5.02 -22.63
C ASP A 96 -2.60 -3.93 -22.39
N GLY A 97 -1.93 -3.96 -21.24
CA GLY A 97 -0.92 -2.97 -20.82
C GLY A 97 -1.48 -1.68 -20.23
N LYS A 98 -2.82 -1.54 -20.13
CA LYS A 98 -3.44 -0.35 -19.56
C LYS A 98 -3.29 -0.34 -18.04
N ILE A 99 -2.91 0.81 -17.50
CA ILE A 99 -2.79 1.04 -16.05
C ILE A 99 -4.04 1.77 -15.53
N ILE A 100 -4.64 1.21 -14.49
CA ILE A 100 -5.69 1.84 -13.69
C ILE A 100 -5.10 2.23 -12.34
N THR A 101 -5.30 3.49 -11.95
CA THR A 101 -4.90 4.02 -10.65
C THR A 101 -6.13 4.56 -9.91
N LYS A 102 -6.24 4.27 -8.62
CA LYS A 102 -7.24 4.87 -7.73
C LYS A 102 -6.57 5.26 -6.42
N SER A 103 -6.82 6.49 -5.97
CA SER A 103 -6.39 6.97 -4.66
C SER A 103 -7.59 7.54 -3.93
N MET A 104 -7.74 7.21 -2.65
CA MET A 104 -8.73 7.79 -1.75
C MET A 104 -8.05 8.10 -0.42
N GLN A 105 -8.43 9.22 0.17
CA GLN A 105 -8.02 9.60 1.51
C GLN A 105 -9.25 10.13 2.21
N ASP A 106 -9.66 9.44 3.27
CA ASP A 106 -10.82 9.77 4.06
C ASP A 106 -10.37 10.29 5.43
N SER A 107 -10.95 11.40 5.85
CA SER A 107 -10.86 11.95 7.20
C SER A 107 -12.28 12.26 7.66
N MET A 108 -12.72 11.64 8.76
CA MET A 108 -14.01 11.95 9.40
C MET A 108 -13.94 13.22 10.25
#